data_AF-A0A4V2LT92-F1
#
_entry.id   AF-A0A4V2LT92-F1
#
_cell.length_a   1.000
_cell.length_b   1.000
_cell.length_c   1.000
_cell.angle_alpha   90.00
_cell.angle_beta   90.00
_cell.angle_gamma   90.00
#
_symmetry.space_group_name_H-M   'P 1'
#
loop_
_entity.id
_entity.type
_entity.pdbx_description
1 polymer ?
#
loop_
_entity_poly.entity_id
_entity_poly.type
_entity_poly.pdbx_seq_one_letter_code
_entity_poly.pdbx_strand_id
1 'polypeptide(L)'
;MNAQKGFTLIELMIVVAIIGILAAIAIPAYNDYIARSQASEGVSLTDGLKVTIADNLQSNNCADTVNTANNTVTGKYSQVVITTGAPSATTGCTVTATYGSGSAGTSVAGNLNTKTLIMNVLSNGTIKQNGGTIDAKYVPKALSLN
;
A
#
# COMPACT_ATOMS: atom_id res chain seq x y z
N MET A 1 -12.79 -51.40 -26.74
CA MET A 1 -12.20 -50.10 -27.14
C MET A 1 -13.08 -49.01 -26.55
N ASN A 2 -12.65 -48.34 -25.48
CA ASN A 2 -13.39 -47.23 -24.90
C ASN A 2 -13.22 -46.01 -25.82
N ALA A 3 -14.29 -45.60 -26.51
CA ALA A 3 -14.26 -44.40 -27.33
C ALA A 3 -14.07 -43.18 -26.40
N GLN A 4 -12.90 -42.54 -26.46
CA GLN A 4 -12.69 -41.24 -25.83
C GLN A 4 -13.65 -40.24 -26.49
N LYS A 5 -14.67 -39.80 -25.75
CA LYS A 5 -15.52 -38.68 -26.15
C LYS A 5 -14.71 -37.39 -25.95
N GLY A 6 -14.24 -36.80 -27.04
CA GLY A 6 -13.65 -35.46 -27.03
C GLY A 6 -14.74 -34.39 -26.92
N PHE A 7 -14.34 -33.17 -26.52
CA PHE A 7 -15.18 -31.98 -26.59
C PHE A 7 -15.44 -31.57 -28.04
N THR A 8 -16.65 -31.11 -28.34
CA THR A 8 -17.00 -30.51 -29.63
C THR A 8 -16.47 -29.08 -29.73
N LEU A 9 -16.24 -28.61 -30.95
CA LEU A 9 -15.84 -27.22 -31.21
C LEU A 9 -16.85 -26.21 -30.67
N ILE A 10 -18.15 -26.52 -30.77
CA ILE A 10 -19.20 -25.63 -30.28
C ILE A 10 -19.24 -25.57 -28.75
N GLU A 11 -19.02 -26.69 -28.06
CA GLU A 11 -18.90 -26.70 -26.60
C GLU A 11 -17.71 -25.85 -26.14
N LEU A 12 -16.57 -25.97 -26.81
CA LEU A 12 -15.39 -25.18 -26.49
C LEU A 12 -15.62 -23.67 -26.74
N MET A 13 -16.28 -23.30 -27.83
CA MET A 13 -16.61 -21.91 -28.13
C MET A 13 -17.53 -21.28 -27.07
N ILE A 14 -18.56 -22.01 -26.62
CA ILE A 14 -19.47 -21.53 -25.58
C ILE A 14 -18.73 -21.34 -24.26
N VAL A 15 -17.87 -22.30 -23.88
CA VAL A 15 -17.08 -22.22 -22.64
C VAL A 15 -16.16 -20.99 -22.68
N VAL A 16 -15.45 -20.77 -23.79
CA VAL A 16 -14.56 -19.60 -23.94
C VAL A 16 -15.36 -18.29 -23.88
N ALA A 17 -16.56 -18.23 -24.48
CA ALA A 17 -17.41 -17.05 -24.41
C ALA A 17 -17.83 -16.71 -22.97
N ILE A 18 -18.23 -17.72 -22.18
CA ILE A 18 -18.60 -17.52 -20.77
C ILE A 18 -17.38 -17.08 -19.95
N ILE A 19 -16.23 -17.73 -20.13
CA ILE A 19 -14.98 -17.34 -19.44
C ILE A 19 -14.59 -15.91 -19.82
N GLY A 20 -14.75 -15.51 -21.08
CA GLY A 20 -14.48 -14.14 -21.54
C GLY A 20 -15.31 -13.08 -20.81
N ILE A 21 -16.61 -13.33 -20.63
CA ILE A 21 -17.51 -12.42 -19.89
C ILE A 21 -17.10 -12.35 -18.41
N LEU A 22 -16.85 -13.49 -17.78
CA LEU A 22 -16.43 -13.54 -16.38
C LEU A 22 -15.07 -12.86 -16.17
N ALA A 23 -14.11 -13.07 -17.07
CA ALA A 23 -12.78 -12.48 -17.00
C ALA A 23 -12.81 -10.95 -17.09
N ALA A 24 -13.71 -10.38 -17.90
CA ALA A 24 -13.87 -8.93 -18.02
C ALA A 24 -14.24 -8.26 -16.67
N ILE A 25 -14.96 -8.96 -15.80
CA ILE A 25 -15.34 -8.47 -14.47
C ILE A 25 -14.30 -8.88 -13.41
N ALA A 26 -13.82 -10.12 -13.49
CA ALA A 26 -12.93 -10.70 -12.49
C ALA A 26 -11.53 -10.10 -12.52
N ILE A 27 -10.97 -9.81 -13.70
CA ILE A 27 -9.60 -9.29 -13.83
C ILE A 27 -9.46 -7.90 -13.17
N PRO A 28 -10.33 -6.90 -13.46
CA PRO A 28 -10.26 -5.61 -12.77
C PRO A 28 -10.44 -5.74 -11.25
N ALA A 29 -11.40 -6.57 -10.81
CA ALA A 29 -11.65 -6.79 -9.39
C ALA A 29 -10.45 -7.43 -8.66
N TYR A 30 -9.79 -8.40 -9.31
CA TYR A 30 -8.58 -9.03 -8.79
C TYR A 30 -7.40 -8.05 -8.74
N ASN A 31 -7.21 -7.23 -9.77
CA ASN A 31 -6.17 -6.19 -9.77
C ASN A 31 -6.38 -5.18 -8.64
N ASP A 32 -7.64 -4.76 -8.40
CA ASP A 32 -7.98 -3.88 -7.30
C ASP A 32 -7.73 -4.53 -5.92
N TYR A 33 -7.93 -5.84 -5.80
CA TYR A 33 -7.59 -6.60 -4.58
C TYR A 33 -6.08 -6.64 -4.34
N ILE A 34 -5.29 -6.95 -5.37
CA ILE A 34 -3.82 -6.96 -5.25
C ILE A 34 -3.29 -5.57 -4.91
N ALA A 35 -3.83 -4.52 -5.51
CA ALA A 35 -3.48 -3.14 -5.14
C ALA A 35 -3.78 -2.87 -3.65
N ARG A 36 -4.98 -3.19 -3.14
CA ARG A 36 -5.27 -3.05 -1.69
C ARG A 36 -4.30 -3.84 -0.80
N SER A 37 -3.97 -5.06 -1.19
CA SER A 37 -3.05 -5.92 -0.43
C SER A 37 -1.63 -5.35 -0.39
N GLN A 38 -1.17 -4.72 -1.45
CA GLN A 38 0.14 -4.07 -1.47
C GLN A 38 0.11 -2.73 -0.70
N ALA A 39 -1.01 -2.00 -0.78
CA ALA A 39 -1.18 -0.75 -0.04
C ALA A 39 -1.13 -0.93 1.49
N SER A 40 -1.57 -2.07 2.02
CA SER A 40 -1.48 -2.33 3.47
C SER A 40 -0.04 -2.41 4.00
N GLU A 41 0.94 -2.70 3.15
CA GLU A 41 2.35 -2.72 3.56
C GLU A 41 2.80 -1.35 4.06
N GLY A 42 2.41 -0.26 3.40
CA GLY A 42 2.79 1.11 3.81
C GLY A 42 2.39 1.42 5.26
N VAL A 43 1.23 0.91 5.70
CA VAL A 43 0.75 1.08 7.08
C VAL A 43 1.58 0.23 8.04
N SER A 44 1.84 -1.03 7.71
CA SER A 44 2.65 -1.93 8.53
C SER A 44 4.09 -1.41 8.71
N LEU A 45 4.68 -0.82 7.68
CA LEU A 45 6.01 -0.21 7.77
C LEU A 45 5.99 1.07 8.61
N THR A 46 4.91 1.85 8.53
CA THR A 46 4.72 3.04 9.38
C THR A 46 4.56 2.65 10.85
N ASP A 47 3.89 1.54 11.15
CA ASP A 47 3.83 1.01 12.51
C ASP A 47 5.22 0.66 13.06
N GLY A 48 6.11 0.13 12.22
CA GLY A 48 7.51 -0.15 12.59
C GLY A 48 8.33 1.10 12.91
N LEU A 49 7.98 2.26 12.34
CA LEU A 49 8.65 3.53 12.57
C LEU A 49 8.20 4.27 13.83
N LYS A 50 7.16 3.79 14.54
CA LYS A 50 6.65 4.46 15.74
C LYS A 50 7.69 4.59 16.85
N VAL A 51 8.54 3.58 17.03
CA VAL A 51 9.60 3.60 18.04
C VAL A 51 10.62 4.68 17.69
N THR A 52 11.10 4.72 16.44
CA THR A 52 12.01 5.76 15.96
C THR A 52 11.42 7.15 16.13
N ILE A 53 10.14 7.35 15.78
CA ILE A 53 9.46 8.64 15.98
C ILE A 53 9.41 8.99 17.47
N ALA A 54 9.07 8.04 18.34
CA ALA A 54 9.01 8.29 19.78
C ALA A 54 10.38 8.69 20.37
N ASP A 55 11.48 8.08 19.90
CA ASP A 55 12.83 8.44 20.31
C ASP A 55 13.20 9.85 19.82
N ASN A 56 12.92 10.17 18.55
CA ASN A 56 13.21 11.49 17.97
C ASN A 56 12.43 12.62 18.65
N LEU A 57 11.20 12.33 19.11
CA LEU A 57 10.36 13.30 19.80
C LEU A 57 10.97 13.79 21.12
N GLN A 58 11.91 13.05 21.72
CA GLN A 58 12.68 13.54 22.88
C GLN A 58 13.51 14.79 22.54
N SER A 59 13.90 14.94 21.27
CA SER A 59 14.59 16.12 20.73
C SER A 59 13.65 17.11 20.03
N ASN A 60 12.33 16.98 20.24
CA ASN A 60 11.29 17.77 19.57
C ASN A 60 11.37 17.74 18.04
N ASN A 61 11.76 16.59 17.47
CA ASN A 61 11.82 16.36 16.02
C ASN A 61 11.10 15.05 15.70
N CYS A 62 10.46 14.97 14.53
CA CYS A 62 9.87 13.73 14.05
C CYS A 62 10.91 12.76 13.50
N ALA A 63 11.97 13.30 12.89
CA ALA A 63 12.99 12.56 12.19
C ALA A 63 14.32 12.57 12.95
N ASP A 64 15.10 11.50 12.77
CA ASP A 64 16.46 11.36 13.26
C ASP A 64 17.36 12.26 12.42
N THR A 65 17.90 13.29 13.06
CA THR A 65 18.78 14.27 12.41
C THR A 65 20.25 13.84 12.41
N VAL A 66 20.61 12.78 13.14
CA VAL A 66 21.98 12.27 13.27
C VAL A 66 22.20 11.12 12.30
N ASN A 67 21.29 10.15 12.27
CA ASN A 67 21.32 9.03 11.35
C ASN A 67 20.05 9.00 10.50
N THR A 68 20.08 9.71 9.37
CA THR A 68 18.92 9.85 8.47
C THR A 68 18.45 8.54 7.86
N ALA A 69 19.27 7.49 7.87
CA ALA A 69 18.86 6.16 7.43
C ALA A 69 17.74 5.57 8.31
N ASN A 70 17.70 5.94 9.61
CA ASN A 70 16.66 5.51 10.54
C ASN A 70 15.27 6.07 10.18
N ASN A 71 15.22 7.13 9.38
CA ASN A 71 13.95 7.74 8.95
C ASN A 71 13.28 6.98 7.81
N THR A 72 13.96 5.99 7.22
CA THR A 72 13.50 5.30 6.03
C THR A 72 13.41 3.81 6.29
N VAL A 73 12.24 3.23 6.00
CA VAL A 73 12.07 1.77 5.96
C VAL A 73 11.61 1.39 4.56
N THR A 74 12.36 0.51 3.92
CA THR A 74 12.04 -0.01 2.59
C THR A 74 11.45 -1.40 2.74
N GLY A 75 10.18 -1.56 2.36
CA GLY A 75 9.55 -2.86 2.22
C GLY A 75 9.65 -3.38 0.78
N LYS A 76 8.78 -4.33 0.45
CA LYS A 76 8.73 -4.94 -0.89
C LYS A 76 8.11 -4.00 -1.91
N TYR A 77 6.96 -3.40 -1.61
CA TYR A 77 6.14 -2.62 -2.54
C TYR A 77 6.22 -1.12 -2.28
N SER A 78 6.51 -0.69 -1.05
CA SER A 78 6.68 0.71 -0.70
C SER A 78 7.96 1.01 0.08
N GLN A 79 8.40 2.26 -0.01
CA GLN A 79 9.35 2.85 0.91
C GLN A 79 8.61 3.88 1.75
N VAL A 80 8.83 3.83 3.06
CA VAL A 80 8.20 4.73 4.03
C VAL A 80 9.26 5.64 4.63
N VAL A 81 9.01 6.94 4.60
CA VAL A 81 9.95 7.98 5.04
C VAL A 81 9.27 8.90 6.05
N ILE A 82 9.92 9.13 7.20
CA ILE A 82 9.51 10.14 8.16
C ILE A 82 9.82 11.53 7.60
N THR A 83 8.84 12.43 7.64
CA THR A 83 9.04 13.83 7.24
C THR A 83 9.81 14.56 8.33
N THR A 84 10.86 15.29 7.95
CA THR A 84 11.66 16.08 8.89
C THR A 84 10.87 17.29 9.40
N GLY A 85 11.06 17.64 10.68
CA GLY A 85 10.43 18.80 11.30
C GLY A 85 9.87 18.51 12.69
N ALA A 86 9.44 19.57 13.37
CA ALA A 86 8.79 19.46 14.67
C ALA A 86 7.39 18.81 14.53
N PRO A 87 6.93 18.06 15.54
CA PRO A 87 5.57 17.53 15.54
C PRO A 87 4.53 18.66 15.52
N SER A 88 3.44 18.46 14.77
CA SER A 88 2.25 19.30 14.88
C SER A 88 1.49 18.94 16.16
N ALA A 89 1.03 19.93 16.92
CA ALA A 89 0.20 19.70 18.10
C ALA A 89 -1.12 18.98 17.78
N THR A 90 -1.66 19.17 16.57
CA THR A 90 -2.93 18.58 16.13
C THR A 90 -2.71 17.26 15.37
N THR A 91 -1.58 17.15 14.69
CA THR A 91 -1.38 16.17 13.61
C THR A 91 -0.23 15.21 13.91
N GLY A 92 0.59 15.49 14.91
CA GLY A 92 1.77 14.70 15.25
C GLY A 92 2.84 14.75 14.14
N CYS A 93 3.45 13.60 13.87
CA CYS A 93 4.52 13.45 12.89
C CYS A 93 4.02 12.87 11.56
N THR A 94 4.44 13.45 10.45
CA THR A 94 4.03 12.99 9.12
C THR A 94 4.99 11.93 8.60
N VAL A 95 4.43 10.86 8.04
CA VAL A 95 5.13 9.76 7.40
C VAL A 95 4.56 9.56 6.01
N THR A 96 5.43 9.40 5.01
CA THR A 96 5.01 9.21 3.61
C THR A 96 5.43 7.84 3.13
N ALA A 97 4.47 7.02 2.71
CA ALA A 97 4.70 5.78 2.00
C ALA A 97 4.64 6.03 0.48
N THR A 98 5.73 5.74 -0.23
CA THR A 98 5.81 5.83 -1.70
C THR A 98 5.83 4.43 -2.28
N TYR A 99 4.79 4.08 -3.04
CA TYR A 99 4.67 2.79 -3.71
C TYR A 99 5.46 2.78 -5.02
N GLY A 100 6.08 1.65 -5.34
CA GLY A 100 7.02 1.54 -6.46
C GLY A 100 8.47 1.87 -6.09
N SER A 101 8.71 2.21 -4.81
CA SER A 101 10.04 2.52 -4.25
C SER A 101 10.55 1.46 -3.28
N GLY A 102 9.81 0.35 -3.10
CA GLY A 102 10.26 -0.82 -2.35
C GLY A 102 11.31 -1.65 -3.10
N SER A 103 11.72 -2.77 -2.54
CA SER A 103 12.69 -3.70 -3.18
C SER A 103 12.19 -4.30 -4.49
N ALA A 104 10.87 -4.36 -4.72
CA ALA A 104 10.30 -4.75 -6.00
C ALA A 104 10.37 -3.63 -7.07
N GLY A 105 10.81 -2.43 -6.70
CA GLY A 105 10.82 -1.26 -7.57
C GLY A 105 9.43 -1.00 -8.16
N THR A 106 9.38 -0.73 -9.46
CA THR A 106 8.12 -0.46 -10.19
C THR A 106 7.26 -1.70 -10.43
N SER A 107 7.69 -2.89 -10.01
CA SER A 107 6.91 -4.14 -10.09
C SER A 107 5.87 -4.25 -8.97
N VAL A 108 5.03 -3.23 -8.90
CA VAL A 108 3.87 -3.11 -8.01
C VAL A 108 2.59 -3.11 -8.85
N ALA A 109 1.43 -3.20 -8.21
CA ALA A 109 0.14 -3.05 -8.90
C ALA A 109 0.15 -1.71 -9.65
N GLY A 110 -0.20 -1.73 -10.95
CA GLY A 110 -0.08 -0.55 -11.81
C GLY A 110 -0.79 0.70 -11.27
N ASN A 111 -1.93 0.50 -10.59
CA ASN A 111 -2.71 1.57 -9.97
C ASN A 111 -2.06 2.18 -8.71
N LEU A 112 -0.98 1.58 -8.20
CA LEU A 112 -0.19 2.08 -7.07
C LEU A 112 1.18 2.64 -7.47
N ASN A 113 1.72 2.28 -8.63
CA ASN A 113 3.07 2.71 -9.00
C ASN A 113 3.19 4.24 -8.92
N THR A 114 4.25 4.71 -8.25
CA THR A 114 4.57 6.13 -7.95
C THR A 114 3.55 6.87 -7.08
N LYS A 115 2.51 6.18 -6.59
CA LYS A 115 1.53 6.78 -5.69
C LYS A 115 2.07 6.90 -4.28
N THR A 116 1.54 7.87 -3.55
CA THR A 116 1.88 8.11 -2.15
C THR A 116 0.67 7.93 -1.25
N LEU A 117 0.91 7.38 -0.06
CA LEU A 117 -0.02 7.42 1.07
C LEU A 117 0.67 8.22 2.18
N ILE A 118 0.09 9.36 2.53
CA ILE A 118 0.60 10.21 3.60
C ILE A 118 -0.18 9.86 4.86
N MET A 119 0.54 9.66 5.95
CA MET A 119 0.02 9.26 7.25
C MET A 119 0.57 10.15 8.33
N ASN A 120 -0.19 10.27 9.41
CA ASN A 120 0.17 10.99 10.60
C ASN A 120 0.28 10.02 11.77
N VAL A 121 1.40 10.06 12.48
CA VAL A 121 1.57 9.41 13.77
C VAL A 121 1.27 10.44 14.84
N LEU A 122 0.09 10.32 15.45
CA LEU A 122 -0.37 11.23 16.50
C LEU A 122 0.40 10.98 17.80
N SER A 123 0.34 11.94 18.73
CA SER A 123 1.00 11.84 20.04
C SER A 123 0.56 10.65 20.90
N ASN A 124 -0.62 10.08 20.63
CA ASN A 124 -1.11 8.85 21.27
C ASN A 124 -0.65 7.55 20.55
N GLY A 125 0.24 7.66 19.56
CA GLY A 125 0.77 6.53 18.79
C GLY A 125 -0.18 5.97 17.73
N THR A 126 -1.37 6.57 17.54
CA THR A 126 -2.29 6.16 16.48
C THR A 126 -1.85 6.69 15.12
N ILE A 127 -2.13 5.92 14.07
CA ILE A 127 -1.88 6.34 12.69
C ILE A 127 -3.20 6.82 12.09
N LYS A 128 -3.19 7.99 11.46
CA LYS A 128 -4.31 8.51 10.67
C LYS A 128 -3.88 8.80 9.25
N GLN A 129 -4.78 8.62 8.28
CA GLN A 129 -4.54 9.07 6.91
C GLN A 129 -4.45 10.61 6.87
N ASN A 130 -3.53 11.13 6.05
CA ASN A 130 -3.33 12.56 5.80
C ASN A 130 -3.27 12.89 4.30
N GLY A 131 -3.98 12.13 3.48
CA GLY A 131 -3.97 12.27 2.03
C GLY A 131 -2.88 11.45 1.34
N GLY A 132 -2.33 12.02 0.25
CA GLY A 132 -1.49 11.33 -0.72
C GLY A 132 -2.14 11.25 -2.09
N THR A 133 -1.47 10.59 -3.04
CA THR A 133 -1.93 10.45 -4.43
C THR A 133 -2.55 9.09 -4.75
N ILE A 134 -2.54 8.16 -3.77
CA ILE A 134 -3.24 6.88 -3.85
C ILE A 134 -4.76 7.09 -3.95
N ASP A 135 -5.42 6.29 -4.78
CA ASP A 135 -6.88 6.28 -4.86
C ASP A 135 -7.48 5.82 -3.52
N ALA A 136 -8.53 6.50 -3.06
CA ALA A 136 -9.23 6.21 -1.81
C ALA A 136 -9.67 4.73 -1.71
N LYS A 137 -9.99 4.07 -2.84
CA LYS A 137 -10.38 2.65 -2.84
C LYS A 137 -9.26 1.67 -2.48
N TYR A 138 -8.00 2.12 -2.49
CA TYR A 138 -6.85 1.31 -2.09
C TYR A 138 -6.33 1.63 -0.69
N VAL A 139 -6.80 2.72 -0.07
CA VAL A 139 -6.43 3.07 1.30
C VAL A 139 -6.94 1.98 2.25
N PRO A 140 -6.08 1.42 3.12
CA PRO A 140 -6.50 0.40 4.08
C PRO A 140 -7.61 0.91 5.00
N LYS A 141 -8.65 0.09 5.21
CA LYS A 141 -9.82 0.45 6.02
C LYS A 141 -9.47 0.87 7.46
N ALA A 142 -8.37 0.37 8.01
CA ALA A 142 -7.87 0.76 9.33
C ALA A 142 -7.58 2.27 9.42
N LEU A 143 -7.29 2.93 8.29
CA LEU A 143 -7.01 4.37 8.21
C LEU A 143 -8.19 5.19 7.68
N SER A 144 -9.22 4.55 7.13
CA SER A 144 -10.39 5.23 6.54
C SER A 144 -11.53 5.46 7.53
N LEU A 145 -11.41 4.99 8.78
CA LEU A 145 -12.38 5.22 9.84
C LEU A 145 -12.02 6.52 10.56
N ASN A 146 -12.47 7.64 10.02
CA ASN A 146 -12.47 8.92 10.72
C ASN A 146 -13.68 9.74 10.27
#